data_AF-A0A963HTI2-F1
#
_entry.id   AF-A0A963HTI2-F1
#
_cell.length_a   1.000
_cell.length_b   1.000
_cell.length_c   1.000
_cell.angle_alpha   90.00
_cell.angle_beta   90.00
_cell.angle_gamma   90.00
#
_symmetry.space_group_name_H-M   'P 1'
#
loop_
_entity.id
_entity.type
_entity.pdbx_description
1 polymer ?
#
loop_
_entity_poly.entity_id
_entity_poly.type
_entity_poly.pdbx_seq_one_letter_code
_entity_poly.pdbx_strand_id
1 'polypeptide(L)'
;MGLLRFLSYSANIALFCLALFLMADKGLPDRSEDVLIFALLLAAPVASIGALVLSPSAESWPTLWLKRKALEEKKRIADLGGEA
;
A
#
# COMPACT_ATOMS: atom_id res chain seq x y z
N MET A 1 -7.94 0.95 -5.68
CA MET A 1 -6.80 0.26 -5.03
C MET A 1 -6.58 -1.05 -5.77
N GLY A 2 -5.37 -1.38 -6.23
CA GLY A 2 -5.12 -2.63 -6.95
C GLY A 2 -5.28 -3.85 -6.03
N LEU A 3 -5.83 -4.95 -6.56
CA LEU A 3 -6.07 -6.22 -5.84
C LEU A 3 -4.82 -6.70 -5.05
N LEU A 4 -3.65 -6.61 -5.67
CA LEU A 4 -2.36 -6.94 -5.05
C LEU A 4 -2.03 -6.08 -3.83
N ARG A 5 -2.37 -4.78 -3.86
CA ARG A 5 -2.17 -3.88 -2.72
C ARG A 5 -3.11 -4.23 -1.57
N PHE A 6 -4.37 -4.54 -1.89
CA PHE A 6 -5.35 -4.98 -0.89
C PHE A 6 -4.92 -6.29 -0.22
N LEU A 7 -4.53 -7.29 -1.00
CA LEU A 7 -3.98 -8.56 -0.51
C LEU A 7 -2.75 -8.35 0.37
N SER A 8 -1.86 -7.45 -0.03
CA SER A 8 -0.66 -7.13 0.76
C SER A 8 -1.02 -6.50 2.10
N TYR A 9 -1.95 -5.54 2.13
CA TYR A 9 -2.41 -4.95 3.40
C TYR A 9 -3.10 -5.99 4.30
N SER A 10 -4.00 -6.81 3.75
CA SER A 10 -4.69 -7.84 4.53
C SER A 10 -3.73 -8.90 5.08
N ALA A 11 -2.73 -9.32 4.30
CA ALA A 11 -1.73 -10.29 4.74
C ALA A 11 -0.84 -9.72 5.85
N ASN A 12 -0.42 -8.46 5.74
CA ASN A 12 0.38 -7.79 6.77
C ASN A 12 -0.41 -7.62 8.08
N ILE A 13 -1.70 -7.26 8.02
CA ILE A 13 -2.57 -7.18 9.20
C ILE A 13 -2.72 -8.56 9.85
N ALA A 14 -2.97 -9.61 9.06
CA ALA A 14 -3.09 -10.97 9.57
C ALA A 14 -1.80 -11.44 10.26
N LEU A 15 -0.63 -11.16 9.69
CA LEU A 15 0.68 -11.44 10.29
C LEU A 15 0.87 -10.73 11.62
N PHE A 16 0.49 -9.45 11.71
CA PHE A 16 0.60 -8.70 12.95
C PHE A 16 -0.32 -9.27 14.05
N CYS A 17 -1.56 -9.61 13.71
CA CYS A 17 -2.48 -10.27 14.62
C CYS A 17 -1.96 -11.64 15.10
N LEU A 18 -1.37 -12.42 14.19
CA LEU A 18 -0.77 -13.71 14.53
C LEU A 18 0.41 -13.54 15.50
N ALA A 19 1.28 -12.56 15.27
CA ALA A 19 2.40 -12.28 16.16
C ALA A 19 1.93 -11.87 17.57
N LEU A 20 0.91 -11.02 17.65
CA LEU A 20 0.29 -10.64 18.93
C LEU A 20 -0.35 -11.83 19.64
N PHE A 21 -1.06 -12.68 18.89
CA PHE A 21 -1.66 -13.90 19.42
C PHE A 21 -0.60 -14.84 20.00
N LEU A 22 0.50 -15.06 19.27
CA LEU A 22 1.61 -15.89 19.74
C LEU A 22 2.27 -15.31 20.99
N MET A 23 2.42 -13.99 21.08
CA MET A 23 2.92 -13.34 22.31
C MET A 23 1.96 -13.49 23.49
N ALA A 24 0.65 -13.44 23.25
CA ALA A 24 -0.34 -13.60 24.31
C ALA A 24 -0.42 -15.04 24.83
N ASP A 25 -0.29 -16.02 23.94
CA ASP A 25 -0.41 -17.45 24.28
C ASP A 25 0.90 -18.03 24.83
N LYS A 26 2.04 -17.72 24.20
CA LYS A 26 3.34 -18.31 24.52
C LYS A 26 4.30 -17.38 25.24
N GLY A 27 3.93 -16.12 25.44
CA GLY A 27 4.81 -15.10 26.01
C GLY A 27 5.85 -14.59 25.00
N LEU A 28 6.74 -13.72 25.49
CA LEU A 28 7.88 -13.24 24.72
C LEU A 28 8.96 -14.33 24.65
N PRO A 29 9.64 -14.48 23.50
CA PRO A 29 10.80 -15.37 23.42
C PRO A 29 11.92 -14.86 24.35
N ASP A 30 12.42 -15.73 25.23
CA ASP A 30 13.51 -15.41 26.17
C ASP A 30 14.90 -15.75 25.60
N ARG A 31 14.97 -16.67 24.63
CA ARG A 31 16.25 -17.02 23.98
C ARG A 31 16.58 -16.01 22.90
N SER A 32 17.83 -15.56 22.89
CA SER A 32 18.35 -14.59 21.92
C SER A 32 18.12 -14.99 20.47
N GLU A 33 18.17 -16.29 20.15
CA GLU A 33 17.89 -16.82 18.81
C GLU A 33 16.42 -16.64 18.43
N ASP A 34 15.49 -16.95 19.34
CA ASP A 34 14.05 -16.84 19.12
C ASP A 34 13.60 -15.37 19.03
N VAL A 35 14.24 -14.49 19.81
CA VAL A 35 14.03 -13.03 19.73
C VAL A 35 14.41 -12.50 18.35
N LEU A 36 15.52 -12.98 17.78
CA LEU A 36 16.00 -12.53 16.47
C LEU A 36 15.08 -13.02 15.35
N ILE A 37 14.59 -14.25 15.44
CA ILE A 37 13.57 -14.80 14.53
C ILE A 37 12.27 -14.00 14.63
N PHE A 38 11.81 -13.69 15.84
CA PHE A 38 10.59 -12.92 16.06
C PHE A 38 10.72 -11.49 15.55
N ALA A 39 11.88 -10.85 15.76
CA ALA A 39 12.19 -9.54 15.20
C ALA A 39 12.20 -9.56 13.66
N LEU A 40 12.77 -10.59 13.03
CA LEU A 40 12.74 -10.74 11.57
C LEU A 40 11.31 -10.92 11.04
N LEU A 41 10.50 -11.71 11.74
CA LEU A 41 9.10 -11.97 11.41
C LEU A 41 8.27 -10.67 11.40
N LEU A 42 8.58 -9.73 12.30
CA LEU A 42 7.94 -8.42 12.36
C LEU A 42 8.58 -7.37 11.44
N ALA A 43 9.88 -7.48 11.16
CA ALA A 43 10.58 -6.55 10.28
C ALA A 43 10.08 -6.63 8.83
N ALA A 44 9.79 -7.84 8.33
CA ALA A 44 9.29 -8.06 6.98
C ALA A 44 7.96 -7.32 6.67
N PRO A 45 6.90 -7.45 7.51
CA PRO A 45 5.65 -6.73 7.27
C PRO A 45 5.80 -5.21 7.45
N VAL A 46 6.62 -4.75 8.40
CA VAL A 46 6.90 -3.31 8.58
C VAL A 46 7.60 -2.72 7.35
N ALA A 47 8.60 -3.40 6.81
CA ALA A 47 9.29 -3.00 5.59
C ALA A 47 8.36 -3.03 4.37
N SER A 48 7.46 -4.02 4.29
CA SER A 48 6.44 -4.13 3.23
C SER A 48 5.47 -2.94 3.24
N ILE A 49 4.97 -2.56 4.43
CA ILE A 49 4.10 -1.40 4.60
C ILE A 49 4.86 -0.12 4.24
N GLY A 50 6.10 0.05 4.73
CA GLY A 50 6.95 1.19 4.40
C GLY A 50 7.16 1.34 2.89
N ALA A 51 7.47 0.24 2.19
CA ALA A 51 7.63 0.22 0.74
C ALA A 51 6.33 0.56 -0.02
N LEU A 52 5.17 0.13 0.49
CA LEU A 52 3.87 0.48 -0.11
C LEU A 52 3.50 1.95 0.08
N VAL A 53 3.83 2.53 1.24
CA VAL A 53 3.55 3.93 1.57
C VAL A 53 4.51 4.89 0.86
N LEU A 54 5.80 4.52 0.80
CA LEU A 54 6.84 5.32 0.16
C LEU A 54 6.89 5.13 -1.36
N SER A 55 6.25 4.09 -1.90
CA SER A 55 6.10 3.94 -3.34
C SER A 55 5.31 5.12 -3.90
N PRO A 56 5.87 5.93 -4.82
CA PRO A 56 5.12 6.99 -5.48
C PRO A 56 3.95 6.32 -6.19
N SER A 57 2.75 6.56 -5.70
CA SER A 57 1.58 5.91 -6.27
C SER A 57 1.47 6.34 -7.72
N ALA A 58 1.57 5.37 -8.63
CA ALA A 58 0.97 5.48 -9.95
C ALA A 58 -0.42 6.11 -9.76
N GLU A 59 -0.68 7.16 -10.53
CA GLU A 59 -1.77 8.11 -10.33
C GLU A 59 -3.07 7.41 -9.93
N SER A 60 -3.70 7.90 -8.86
CA SER A 60 -4.93 7.27 -8.38
C SER A 60 -6.01 7.39 -9.47
N TRP A 61 -6.86 6.36 -9.61
CA TRP A 61 -7.91 6.31 -10.62
C TRP A 61 -8.79 7.58 -10.70
N PRO A 62 -9.14 8.25 -9.57
CA PRO A 62 -9.81 9.55 -9.60
C PRO A 62 -8.98 10.66 -10.24
N THR A 63 -7.67 10.68 -9.99
CA THR A 63 -6.75 11.66 -10.58
C THR A 63 -6.63 11.48 -12.10
N LEU A 64 -6.58 10.22 -12.55
CA LEU A 64 -6.61 9.88 -13.98
C LEU A 64 -7.90 10.31 -14.66
N TRP A 65 -9.05 10.15 -13.99
CA TRP A 65 -10.35 10.58 -14.51
C TRP A 65 -10.43 12.11 -14.66
N LEU A 66 -9.95 12.86 -13.66
CA LEU A 66 -9.89 14.32 -13.72
C LEU A 66 -8.96 14.82 -14.82
N LYS A 67 -7.79 14.18 -15.00
CA LYS A 67 -6.88 14.51 -16.11
C LYS A 67 -7.53 14.26 -17.47
N ARG A 68 -8.24 13.15 -17.62
CA ARG A 68 -9.00 12.86 -18.84
C ARG A 68 -10.03 13.94 -19.10
N LYS A 69 -10.82 14.33 -18.10
CA LYS A 69 -11.81 15.40 -18.25
C LYS A 69 -11.20 16.75 -18.60
N ALA A 70 -10.08 17.10 -17.98
CA ALA A 70 -9.34 18.32 -18.31
C ALA A 70 -8.80 18.30 -19.75
N LEU A 71 -8.36 17.14 -20.26
CA LEU A 71 -7.92 16.98 -21.65
C LEU A 71 -9.10 17.04 -22.64
N GLU A 72 -10.24 16.43 -22.31
CA GLU A 72 -11.47 16.51 -23.11
C GLU A 72 -11.93 17.97 -23.25
N GLU A 73 -11.91 18.74 -22.16
CA GLU A 73 -12.37 20.13 -22.18
C GLU A 73 -11.39 21.05 -22.92
N LYS A 74 -10.07 20.84 -22.76
CA LYS A 74 -9.06 21.54 -23.56
C LYS A 74 -9.21 21.29 -25.06
N LYS A 75 -9.50 20.04 -25.45
CA LYS A 75 -9.75 19.69 -26.85
C LYS A 75 -11.02 20.38 -27.36
N ARG A 76 -12.09 20.38 -26.57
CA ARG A 76 -13.35 21.05 -26.92
C ARG A 76 -13.16 22.56 -27.12
N ILE A 77 -12.37 23.22 -26.27
CA ILE A 77 -12.05 24.65 -26.41
C ILE A 77 -11.18 24.89 -27.65
N ALA A 78 -10.23 24.00 -27.95
CA ALA A 78 -9.40 24.11 -29.15
C ALA A 78 -10.22 23.93 -30.45
N ASP A 79 -11.16 22.99 -30.47
CA ASP A 79 -12.05 22.78 -31.62
C ASP A 79 -12.98 23.99 -31.82
N LEU A 80 -13.48 24.60 -30.74
CA LEU A 80 -14.30 25.83 -30.81
C LEU A 80 -13.51 27.10 -31.15
N GLY A 81 -12.22 27.16 -30.78
CA GLY A 81 -11.33 28.28 -31.08
C GLY A 81 -10.66 28.20 -32.45
N GLY A 82 -10.73 27.04 -33.12
CA GLY A 82 -10.20 26.82 -34.47
C GLY A 82 -11.19 27.13 -35.60
N GLU A 83 -12.45 27.48 -35.29
CA GLU A 83 -13.48 27.91 -36.26
C GLU A 83 -13.57 29.45 -36.43
N ALA A 84 -12.47 30.18 -36.24
CA ALA A 84 -12.37 31.62 -36.49
C ALA A 84 -11.31 31.95 -37.54
#